data_AF-A0A3D5HC16-F1
#
_entry.id   AF-A0A3D5HC16-F1
#
_cell.length_a   1.000
_cell.length_b   1.000
_cell.length_c   1.000
_cell.angle_alpha   90.00
_cell.angle_beta   90.00
_cell.angle_gamma   90.00
#
_symmetry.space_group_name_H-M   'P 1'
#
loop_
_entity.id
_entity.type
_entity.pdbx_description
1 polymer ?
#
loop_
_entity_poly.entity_id
_entity_poly.type
_entity_poly.pdbx_seq_one_letter_code
_entity_poly.pdbx_strand_id
1 'polypeptide(L)' 'MNIKQYAVDSAVISSIVLLVNLAVTFLYGLIVHGTGVLNWESAFGFAISLGIILPWIRRYEKKQVG' A
#
# COMPACT_ATOMS: atom_id res chain seq x y z
N MET A 1 -9.73 -14.79 16.17
CA MET A 1 -9.15 -13.93 15.12
C MET A 1 -8.65 -14.82 14.00
N ASN A 2 -9.18 -14.71 12.77
CA ASN A 2 -8.62 -15.48 11.66
C ASN A 2 -7.38 -14.74 11.12
N ILE A 3 -6.22 -15.07 11.69
CA ILE A 3 -4.91 -14.49 11.36
C ILE A 3 -4.59 -14.64 9.86
N LYS A 4 -5.06 -15.73 9.24
CA LYS A 4 -4.85 -15.99 7.81
C LYS A 4 -5.53 -14.92 6.95
N GLN A 5 -6.79 -14.60 7.25
CA GLN A 5 -7.53 -13.59 6.48
C GLN A 5 -6.90 -12.19 6.63
N TYR A 6 -6.38 -11.87 7.81
CA TYR A 6 -5.67 -10.60 8.02
C TYR A 6 -4.41 -10.51 7.18
N ALA A 7 -3.61 -11.59 7.16
CA ALA A 7 -2.38 -11.65 6.39
C ALA A 7 -2.66 -11.51 4.88
N VAL A 8 -3.72 -12.15 4.38
CA VAL A 8 -4.13 -12.04 2.98
C VAL A 8 -4.60 -10.62 2.65
N ASP A 9 -5.49 -10.03 3.46
CA ASP A 9 -5.98 -8.67 3.25
C ASP A 9 -4.82 -7.66 3.26
N SER A 10 -3.88 -7.82 4.19
CA SER A 10 -2.68 -6.99 4.30
C SER A 10 -1.77 -7.14 3.07
N ALA A 11 -1.50 -8.37 2.63
CA ALA A 11 -0.65 -8.62 1.46
C ALA A 11 -1.24 -8.03 0.17
N VAL A 12 -2.56 -8.14 -0.02
CA VAL A 12 -3.26 -7.55 -1.18
C VAL A 12 -3.15 -6.03 -1.17
N ILE A 13 -3.43 -5.40 -0.02
CA ILE A 13 -3.35 -3.93 0.10
C ILE A 13 -1.92 -3.45 -0.10
N SER A 14 -0.92 -4.08 0.52
CA SER A 14 0.49 -3.77 0.33
C SER A 14 0.90 -3.83 -1.15
N SER A 15 0.46 -4.87 -1.87
CA SER A 15 0.79 -5.06 -3.28
C SER A 15 0.20 -3.95 -4.16
N ILE A 16 -1.06 -3.57 -3.91
CA ILE A 16 -1.72 -2.49 -4.64
C ILE A 16 -1.02 -1.15 -4.37
N VAL A 17 -0.74 -0.85 -3.10
CA VAL A 17 -0.06 0.40 -2.72
C VAL A 17 1.32 0.48 -3.35
N LEU A 18 2.08 -0.62 -3.36
CA LEU A 18 3.39 -0.69 -4.00
C LEU A 18 3.31 -0.39 -5.49
N LEU A 19 2.40 -1.04 -6.22
CA LEU A 19 2.23 -0.83 -7.66
C LEU A 19 1.82 0.61 -7.98
N VAL A 20 0.87 1.17 -7.22
CA VAL A 20 0.42 2.56 -7.40
C VAL A 20 1.57 3.53 -7.14
N ASN A 21 2.34 3.32 -6.06
CA ASN A 21 3.44 4.22 -5.71
C ASN A 21 4.58 4.16 -6.75
N LEU A 22 4.92 2.96 -7.23
CA LEU A 22 5.88 2.79 -8.33
C LEU A 22 5.38 3.49 -9.60
N ALA A 23 4.11 3.33 -9.97
CA ALA A 23 3.55 3.99 -11.15
C ALA A 23 3.58 5.52 -11.00
N VAL A 24 3.17 6.06 -9.85
CA VAL A 24 3.16 7.51 -9.60
C VAL A 24 4.58 8.08 -9.60
N THR A 25 5.52 7.43 -8.90
CA THR A 25 6.92 7.89 -8.85
C THR A 25 7.59 7.80 -10.22
N PHE A 26 7.36 6.73 -10.98
CA PHE A 26 7.84 6.58 -12.34
C PHE A 26 7.31 7.67 -13.27
N LEU A 27 5.98 7.86 -13.30
CA LEU A 27 5.34 8.85 -14.16
C LEU A 27 5.76 10.27 -13.78
N TYR A 28 5.85 10.57 -12.48
CA TYR A 28 6.32 11.86 -12.01
C TYR A 28 7.78 12.11 -12.42
N GLY A 29 8.67 11.13 -12.24
CA GLY A 29 10.06 11.22 -12.68
C GLY A 29 10.16 11.45 -14.20
N LEU A 30 9.38 10.70 -14.97
CA LEU A 30 9.36 10.79 -16.43
C LEU A 30 8.84 12.15 -16.92
N ILE A 31 7.72 12.62 -16.37
CA ILE A 31 7.06 13.87 -16.80
C ILE A 31 7.85 15.09 -16.34
N VAL A 32 8.30 15.13 -15.09
CA VAL A 32 8.87 16.33 -14.48
C VAL A 32 10.38 16.41 -14.65
N HIS A 33 11.07 15.27 -14.51
CA HIS A 33 12.53 15.24 -14.50
C HIS A 33 13.11 14.60 -15.77
N GLY A 34 12.28 14.12 -16.70
CA GLY A 34 12.73 13.39 -17.90
C GLY A 34 13.45 12.07 -17.56
N THR A 35 13.41 11.63 -16.30
CA THR A 35 14.15 10.49 -15.80
C THR A 35 13.16 9.50 -15.20
N GLY A 36 12.96 8.36 -15.86
CA GLY A 36 12.03 7.31 -15.42
C GLY A 36 12.55 6.51 -14.22
N VAL A 37 12.91 7.18 -13.14
CA VAL A 37 13.53 6.56 -11.95
C VAL A 37 12.44 6.13 -10.97
N LEU A 38 12.53 4.88 -10.53
CA LEU A 38 11.67 4.32 -9.48
C LEU A 38 12.25 4.64 -8.10
N ASN A 39 11.44 5.18 -7.20
CA ASN A 39 11.81 5.38 -5.80
C ASN A 39 11.34 4.20 -4.94
N TRP A 40 12.15 3.15 -4.90
CA TRP A 40 11.89 1.93 -4.13
C TRP A 40 11.73 2.17 -2.63
N GLU A 41 12.55 3.04 -2.05
CA GLU A 41 12.52 3.34 -0.61
C GLU A 41 11.15 3.88 -0.19
N SER A 42 10.66 4.88 -0.92
CA SER A 42 9.33 5.45 -0.67
C SER A 42 8.21 4.42 -0.95
N ALA A 43 8.30 3.66 -2.04
CA ALA A 43 7.28 2.70 -2.42
C ALA A 43 7.12 1.58 -1.38
N PHE A 44 8.23 1.03 -0.89
CA PHE A 44 8.20 0.00 0.16
C PHE A 44 7.71 0.58 1.50
N GLY A 45 8.15 1.79 1.87
CA GLY A 45 7.70 2.45 3.10
C GLY A 45 6.18 2.65 3.14
N PHE A 46 5.60 3.14 2.04
CA PHE A 46 4.15 3.31 1.92
C PHE A 46 3.41 1.98 1.86
N ALA A 47 3.91 1.00 1.10
CA ALA A 47 3.29 -0.31 0.94
C ALA A 47 3.15 -1.04 2.28
N ILE A 48 4.22 -1.10 3.07
CA ILE A 48 4.21 -1.77 4.38
C ILE A 48 3.29 -1.03 5.35
N SER A 49 3.39 0.30 5.43
CA SER A 49 2.60 1.11 6.38
C SER A 49 1.10 1.01 6.09
N LEU A 50 0.69 1.28 4.86
CA LEU A 50 -0.74 1.26 4.48
C LEU A 50 -1.30 -0.16 4.43
N GLY A 51 -0.48 -1.14 4.03
CA GLY A 51 -0.83 -2.55 4.03
C GLY A 51 -1.13 -3.10 5.41
N ILE A 52 -0.58 -2.53 6.49
CA ILE A 52 -0.87 -2.92 7.87
C ILE A 52 -2.03 -2.09 8.44
N ILE A 53 -2.02 -0.78 8.22
CA ILE A 53 -2.99 0.15 8.83
C ILE A 53 -4.40 -0.03 8.26
N LEU A 54 -4.55 -0.17 6.93
CA LEU A 54 -5.88 -0.24 6.29
C LEU A 54 -6.71 -1.48 6.68
N PRO A 55 -6.16 -2.72 6.69
CA PRO A 55 -6.91 -3.89 7.17
C PRO A 55 -7.31 -3.75 8.64
N TRP A 56 -6.47 -3.08 9.44
CA TRP A 56 -6.74 -2.84 10.85
C TRP A 56 -7.91 -1.87 11.05
N ILE A 57 -7.91 -0.73 10.35
CA ILE A 57 -9.01 0.25 10.37
C ILE A 57 -10.33 -0.41 9.93
N ARG A 58 -10.33 -1.14 8.80
CA ARG A 58 -11.54 -1.82 8.30
C ARG A 58 -12.15 -2.80 9.29
N ARG A 59 -11.33 -3.47 10.09
CA ARG A 59 -11.81 -4.38 11.14
C ARG A 59 -12.32 -3.64 12.37
N TYR A 60 -11.70 -2.51 12.71
CA TYR A 60 -12.18 -1.66 13.79
C TYR A 60 -13.57 -1.10 13.47
N GLU A 61 -13.77 -0.64 12.23
CA GLU A 61 -15.06 -0.17 11.73
C GLU A 61 -16.14 -1.26 11.80
N LYS A 62 -15.85 -2.48 11.31
CA LYS A 62 -16.77 -3.63 11.41
C LYS A 62 -17.14 -4.02 12.84
N LYS A 63 -16.29 -3.70 13.82
CA LYS A 63 -16.52 -4.01 15.24
C LYS A 63 -17.37 -2.96 15.96
N GLN A 64 -17.56 -1.78 15.37
CA GLN A 64 -18.38 -0.69 15.93
C GLN A 64 -19.81 -0.66 15.37
N VAL A 65 -20.06 -1.34 14.25
CA VAL A 65 -21.37 -1.36 13.56
C VAL A 65 -22.13 -2.68 13.80
N GLY A 66 -21.58 -3.61 14.59
CA GLY A 66 -22.21 -4.88 14.95
C GLY A 66 -22.34 -5.04 16.46
#